data_AF-A0A8T5S583-F1
#
_entry.id   AF-A0A8T5S583-F1
#
_cell.length_a   1.000
_cell.length_b   1.000
_cell.length_c   1.000
_cell.angle_alpha   90.00
_cell.angle_beta   90.00
_cell.angle_gamma   90.00
#
_symmetry.space_group_name_H-M   'P 1'
#
loop_
_entity.id
_entity.type
_entity.pdbx_description
1 polymer ?
#
loop_
_entity_poly.entity_id
_entity_poly.type
_entity_poly.pdbx_seq_one_letter_code
_entity_poly.pdbx_strand_id
1 'polypeptide(L)'
;MANIKSIVDKLQKHYPDASQVAVVERSGKLLHSRGKWDVKRDIKDVITNWNNGNAQFVTLDGIRYSILQMEPERFIATNRKNKGHLIGASTPDGNTLFIAHIKPKTKGWFHMAYPAVARAAAMITKKSESQFIETDVDLSNVSETNVVESSTGYNSSSVLVQQSSIDSSLKAEIDGFLQWINNPQGLAGYISYVLQQNDNYKISQLAQLYNEFYDIFYG
;
A
#
# COMPACT_ATOMS: atom_id res chain seq x y z
N MET A 1 -2.33 16.04 -17.69
CA MET A 1 -1.46 15.22 -16.83
C MET A 1 -0.61 16.11 -15.94
N ALA A 2 -0.32 15.67 -14.71
CA ALA A 2 0.68 16.29 -13.85
C ALA A 2 2.10 16.02 -14.39
N ASN A 3 3.11 16.75 -13.90
CA ASN A 3 4.50 16.55 -14.31
C ASN A 3 5.06 15.25 -13.68
N ILE A 4 5.02 14.15 -14.44
CA ILE A 4 5.47 12.82 -14.01
C ILE A 4 6.89 12.84 -13.47
N LYS A 5 7.80 13.60 -14.10
CA LYS A 5 9.20 13.71 -13.65
C LYS A 5 9.29 14.26 -12.23
N SER A 6 8.55 15.34 -11.94
CA SER A 6 8.51 15.94 -10.60
C SER A 6 7.93 15.00 -9.55
N ILE A 7 6.93 14.19 -9.91
CA ILE A 7 6.34 13.20 -8.99
C ILE A 7 7.35 12.09 -8.68
N VAL A 8 8.08 11.61 -9.68
CA VAL A 8 9.14 10.62 -9.49
C VAL A 8 10.26 11.20 -8.62
N ASP A 9 10.66 12.47 -8.83
CA ASP A 9 11.61 13.17 -7.97
C ASP A 9 11.14 13.21 -6.51
N LYS A 10 9.86 13.56 -6.27
CA LYS A 10 9.27 13.57 -4.92
C LYS A 10 9.27 12.18 -4.30
N LEU A 11 8.84 11.14 -5.03
CA LEU A 11 8.89 9.77 -4.54
C LEU A 11 10.30 9.38 -4.11
N GLN A 12 11.31 9.64 -4.94
CA GLN A 12 12.69 9.25 -4.63
C GLN A 12 13.32 10.10 -3.53
N LYS A 13 12.86 11.34 -3.32
CA LYS A 13 13.24 12.15 -2.16
C LYS A 13 12.67 11.57 -0.86
N HIS A 14 11.38 11.23 -0.86
CA HIS A 14 10.68 10.70 0.33
C HIS A 14 10.95 9.22 0.60
N TYR A 15 11.25 8.45 -0.43
CA TYR A 15 11.55 7.03 -0.34
C TYR A 15 12.76 6.67 -1.23
N PRO A 16 13.99 6.97 -0.76
CA PRO A 16 15.24 6.81 -1.54
C PRO A 16 15.57 5.36 -1.93
N ASP A 17 14.87 4.39 -1.35
CA ASP A 17 15.02 2.97 -1.69
C ASP A 17 14.30 2.59 -2.99
N ALA A 18 13.37 3.41 -3.48
CA ALA A 18 12.83 3.33 -4.84
C ALA A 18 13.88 3.77 -5.88
N SER A 19 14.82 2.87 -6.16
CA SER A 19 16.00 3.13 -7.00
C SER A 19 15.69 3.39 -8.47
N GLN A 20 14.71 2.69 -9.03
CA GLN A 20 14.32 2.80 -10.43
C GLN A 20 12.79 2.87 -10.50
N VAL A 21 12.27 3.64 -11.45
CA VAL A 21 10.83 3.94 -11.54
C VAL A 21 10.40 3.99 -12.98
N ALA A 22 9.29 3.35 -13.31
CA ALA A 22 8.66 3.36 -14.61
C ALA A 22 7.18 3.74 -14.43
N VAL A 23 6.72 4.62 -15.30
CA VAL A 23 5.31 5.01 -15.38
C VAL A 23 4.82 4.61 -16.76
N VAL A 24 3.77 3.80 -16.80
CA VAL A 24 3.24 3.24 -18.04
C VAL A 24 1.73 3.39 -18.10
N GLU A 25 1.18 3.53 -19.30
CA GLU A 25 -0.25 3.34 -19.49
C GLU A 25 -0.61 1.87 -19.28
N ARG A 26 -1.86 1.58 -18.92
CA ARG A 26 -2.39 0.21 -18.81
C ARG A 26 -2.36 -0.55 -20.16
N SER A 27 -2.19 0.17 -21.28
CA SER A 27 -1.91 -0.38 -22.61
C SER A 27 -0.51 -1.00 -22.76
N GLY A 28 0.40 -0.72 -21.80
CA GLY A 28 1.82 -1.09 -21.86
C GLY A 28 2.73 -0.02 -22.47
N LYS A 29 2.19 1.13 -22.89
CA LYS A 29 2.99 2.24 -23.40
C LYS A 29 3.79 2.91 -22.28
N LEU A 30 5.11 2.99 -22.45
CA LEU A 30 6.01 3.66 -21.49
C LEU A 30 5.86 5.19 -21.57
N LEU A 31 5.44 5.82 -20.47
CA LEU A 31 5.31 7.28 -20.35
C LEU A 31 6.59 7.91 -19.79
N HIS A 32 7.19 7.28 -18.79
CA HIS A 32 8.42 7.75 -18.17
C HIS A 32 9.22 6.57 -17.60
N SER A 33 10.54 6.68 -17.60
CA SER A 33 11.43 5.77 -16.90
C SER A 33 12.59 6.54 -16.30
N ARG A 34 13.00 6.14 -15.10
CA ARG A 34 14.14 6.69 -14.37
C ARG A 34 14.96 5.59 -13.72
N GLY A 35 16.27 5.79 -13.70
CA GLY A 35 17.25 4.84 -13.18
C GLY A 35 17.96 4.07 -14.29
N LYS A 36 18.94 3.23 -13.91
CA LYS A 36 19.70 2.38 -14.83
C LYS A 36 19.04 1.00 -14.91
N TRP A 37 18.06 0.84 -15.80
CA TRP A 37 17.37 -0.42 -16.09
C TRP A 37 16.70 -0.37 -17.47
N ASP A 38 16.52 -1.52 -18.10
CA ASP A 38 15.79 -1.66 -19.36
C ASP A 38 14.41 -2.30 -19.15
N VAL A 39 13.39 -1.45 -19.05
CA VAL A 39 12.00 -1.88 -18.92
C VAL A 39 11.32 -2.12 -20.26
N LYS A 40 11.81 -1.55 -21.36
CA LYS A 40 11.05 -1.50 -22.62
C LYS A 40 10.76 -2.89 -23.19
N ARG A 41 11.70 -3.82 -22.99
CA ARG A 41 11.59 -5.20 -23.47
C ARG A 41 10.52 -5.98 -22.73
N ASP A 42 10.45 -5.85 -21.41
CA ASP A 42 9.72 -6.78 -20.56
C ASP A 42 8.39 -6.19 -20.02
N ILE A 43 8.24 -4.86 -20.05
CA ILE A 43 7.13 -4.17 -19.37
C ILE A 43 5.74 -4.58 -19.88
N LYS A 44 5.61 -4.86 -21.17
CA LYS A 44 4.32 -5.25 -21.76
C LYS A 44 3.83 -6.55 -21.14
N ASP A 45 4.72 -7.54 -20.99
CA ASP A 45 4.39 -8.82 -20.38
C ASP A 45 4.09 -8.66 -18.89
N VAL A 46 4.80 -7.79 -18.18
CA VAL A 46 4.48 -7.45 -16.78
C VAL A 46 3.05 -6.91 -16.68
N ILE A 47 2.67 -5.95 -17.53
CA ILE A 47 1.34 -5.34 -17.50
C ILE A 47 0.25 -6.34 -17.90
N THR A 48 0.49 -7.18 -18.91
CA THR A 48 -0.45 -8.23 -19.29
C THR A 48 -0.68 -9.22 -18.14
N ASN A 49 0.39 -9.67 -17.49
CA ASN A 49 0.28 -10.55 -16.33
C ASN A 49 -0.44 -9.89 -15.15
N TRP A 50 -0.15 -8.62 -14.89
CA TRP A 50 -0.83 -7.84 -13.84
C TRP A 50 -2.33 -7.73 -14.13
N ASN A 51 -2.72 -7.36 -15.36
CA ASN A 51 -4.13 -7.24 -15.73
C ASN A 51 -4.89 -8.58 -15.62
N ASN A 52 -4.22 -9.71 -15.86
CA ASN A 52 -4.83 -11.04 -15.78
C ASN A 52 -4.89 -11.60 -14.35
N GLY A 53 -4.07 -11.11 -13.43
CA GLY A 53 -4.13 -11.46 -12.00
C GLY A 53 -3.72 -12.90 -11.64
N ASN A 54 -3.17 -13.69 -12.55
CA ASN A 54 -2.94 -15.13 -12.34
C ASN A 54 -1.49 -15.61 -12.50
N ALA A 55 -0.54 -14.71 -12.78
CA ALA A 55 0.87 -15.07 -12.87
C ALA A 55 1.49 -15.40 -11.50
N GLN A 56 2.46 -16.32 -11.47
CA GLN A 56 3.24 -16.61 -10.27
C GLN A 56 4.57 -15.84 -10.24
N PHE A 57 5.03 -15.38 -11.41
CA PHE A 57 6.27 -14.65 -11.57
C PHE A 57 6.17 -13.70 -12.76
N VAL A 58 6.97 -12.64 -12.72
CA VAL A 58 7.23 -11.78 -13.87
C VAL A 58 8.73 -11.60 -14.07
N THR A 59 9.12 -11.18 -15.26
CA THR A 59 10.49 -10.75 -15.54
C THR A 59 10.46 -9.27 -15.88
N LEU A 60 11.38 -8.50 -15.32
CA LEU A 60 11.60 -7.09 -15.67
C LEU A 60 13.09 -6.78 -15.57
N ASP A 61 13.65 -6.14 -16.59
CA ASP A 61 15.09 -5.87 -16.72
C ASP A 61 15.92 -7.17 -16.63
N GLY A 62 15.40 -8.27 -17.17
CA GLY A 62 16.03 -9.60 -17.10
C GLY A 62 16.08 -10.22 -15.69
N ILE A 63 15.44 -9.61 -14.70
CA ILE A 63 15.34 -10.13 -13.34
C ILE A 63 13.96 -10.77 -13.17
N ARG A 64 13.94 -12.03 -12.72
CA ARG A 64 12.69 -12.76 -12.41
C ARG A 64 12.25 -12.46 -10.98
N TYR A 65 11.02 -12.02 -10.80
CA TYR A 65 10.40 -11.74 -9.50
C TYR A 65 9.25 -12.70 -9.25
N SER A 66 9.19 -13.27 -8.05
CA SER A 66 8.03 -14.03 -7.56
C SER A 66 6.97 -13.06 -7.10
N ILE A 67 5.73 -13.26 -7.54
CA ILE A 67 4.62 -12.40 -7.16
C ILE A 67 4.15 -12.76 -5.76
N LEU A 68 3.94 -11.75 -4.92
CA LEU A 68 3.39 -11.86 -3.56
C LEU A 68 1.94 -11.38 -3.51
N GLN A 69 1.65 -10.28 -4.21
CA GLN A 69 0.30 -9.74 -4.36
C GLN A 69 0.11 -9.18 -5.77
N MET A 70 -1.08 -9.37 -6.32
CA MET A 70 -1.43 -8.90 -7.66
C MET A 70 -2.93 -8.70 -7.76
N GLU A 71 -3.33 -7.46 -7.57
CA GLU A 71 -4.70 -6.95 -7.61
C GLU A 71 -4.74 -5.82 -8.64
N PRO A 72 -5.91 -5.44 -9.20
CA PRO A 72 -5.99 -4.39 -10.22
C PRO A 72 -5.30 -3.07 -9.86
N GLU A 73 -5.22 -2.74 -8.58
CA GLU A 73 -4.62 -1.52 -8.03
C GLU A 73 -3.21 -1.73 -7.47
N ARG A 74 -2.82 -2.96 -7.15
CA ARG A 74 -1.60 -3.28 -6.38
C ARG A 74 -0.82 -4.42 -7.02
N PHE A 75 0.48 -4.21 -7.16
CA PHE A 75 1.42 -5.23 -7.61
C PHE A 75 2.61 -5.30 -6.67
N ILE A 76 2.90 -6.47 -6.12
CA ILE A 76 4.05 -6.68 -5.24
C ILE A 76 4.75 -7.97 -5.65
N ALA A 77 6.02 -7.87 -5.98
CA ALA A 77 6.86 -9.01 -6.32
C ALA A 77 8.27 -8.88 -5.73
N THR A 78 8.92 -10.02 -5.47
CA THR A 78 10.24 -10.07 -4.83
C THR A 78 11.17 -10.99 -5.59
N ASN A 79 12.46 -10.63 -5.69
CA ASN A 79 13.45 -11.52 -6.26
C ASN A 79 14.08 -12.40 -5.17
N ARG A 80 13.98 -13.72 -5.33
CA ARG A 80 14.54 -14.71 -4.37
C ARG A 80 16.07 -14.78 -4.35
N LYS A 81 16.77 -14.05 -5.23
CA LYS A 81 18.23 -13.99 -5.32
C LYS A 81 18.78 -12.64 -4.84
N ASN A 82 18.06 -11.94 -3.96
CA ASN A 82 18.46 -10.64 -3.40
C ASN A 82 18.78 -9.57 -4.46
N LYS A 83 18.07 -9.57 -5.59
CA LYS A 83 18.19 -8.50 -6.60
C LYS A 83 17.25 -7.31 -6.39
N GLY A 84 16.29 -7.42 -5.48
CA GLY A 84 15.37 -6.35 -5.12
C GLY A 84 13.91 -6.78 -5.17
N HIS A 85 13.03 -5.78 -5.17
CA HIS A 85 11.58 -5.96 -5.15
C HIS A 85 10.93 -5.05 -6.19
N LEU A 86 9.80 -5.49 -6.74
CA LEU A 86 8.97 -4.67 -7.61
C LEU A 86 7.68 -4.32 -6.88
N ILE A 87 7.38 -3.03 -6.86
CA ILE A 87 6.17 -2.48 -6.28
C ILE A 87 5.45 -1.69 -7.36
N GLY A 88 4.18 -1.99 -7.58
CA GLY A 88 3.34 -1.32 -8.54
C GLY A 88 2.06 -0.80 -7.87
N ALA A 89 1.63 0.38 -8.29
CA ALA A 89 0.32 0.92 -7.97
C ALA A 89 -0.36 1.46 -9.21
N SER A 90 -1.67 1.26 -9.32
CA SER A 90 -2.50 1.90 -10.33
C SER A 90 -2.89 3.31 -9.89
N THR A 91 -3.09 4.21 -10.84
CA THR A 91 -3.71 5.50 -10.57
C THR A 91 -5.19 5.32 -10.18
N PRO A 92 -5.80 6.29 -9.46
CA PRO A 92 -7.20 6.18 -9.05
C PRO A 92 -8.20 6.00 -10.20
N ASP A 93 -7.85 6.48 -11.40
CA ASP A 93 -8.64 6.31 -12.62
C ASP A 93 -8.34 5.01 -13.39
N GLY A 94 -7.40 4.18 -12.90
CA GLY A 94 -7.05 2.88 -13.46
C GLY A 94 -6.22 2.89 -14.75
N ASN A 95 -5.94 4.06 -15.32
CA ASN A 95 -5.39 4.19 -16.67
C ASN A 95 -3.86 4.13 -16.71
N THR A 96 -3.20 4.53 -15.62
CA THR A 96 -1.74 4.62 -15.53
C THR A 96 -1.25 3.75 -14.39
N LEU A 97 -0.12 3.09 -14.60
CA LEU A 97 0.53 2.21 -13.65
C LEU A 97 1.89 2.80 -13.29
N PHE A 98 2.18 2.85 -12.00
CA PHE A 98 3.42 3.34 -11.44
C PHE A 98 4.18 2.15 -10.86
N ILE A 99 5.36 1.82 -11.40
CA ILE A 99 6.16 0.67 -10.99
C ILE A 99 7.51 1.16 -10.49
N ALA A 100 7.91 0.72 -9.31
CA ALA A 100 9.19 1.04 -8.69
C ALA A 100 9.96 -0.24 -8.37
N HIS A 101 11.26 -0.22 -8.65
CA HIS A 101 12.21 -1.20 -8.16
C HIS A 101 12.83 -0.73 -6.84
N ILE A 102 12.62 -1.53 -5.79
CA ILE A 102 13.11 -1.28 -4.44
C ILE A 102 14.40 -2.07 -4.22
N LYS A 103 15.41 -1.42 -3.64
CA LYS A 103 16.72 -2.05 -3.36
C LYS A 103 16.56 -3.29 -2.48
N PRO A 104 17.40 -4.33 -2.67
CA PRO A 104 17.28 -5.61 -1.94
C PRO A 104 17.54 -5.55 -0.44
N LYS A 105 18.28 -4.55 0.04
CA LYS A 105 18.65 -4.40 1.46
C LYS A 105 17.70 -3.48 2.25
N THR A 106 16.59 -3.09 1.62
CA THR A 106 15.63 -2.16 2.22
C THR A 106 14.87 -2.85 3.34
N LYS A 107 14.98 -2.34 4.57
CA LYS A 107 14.16 -2.83 5.70
C LYS A 107 12.72 -2.33 5.56
N GLY A 108 11.74 -3.15 5.95
CA GLY A 108 10.32 -2.76 5.94
C GLY A 108 9.73 -2.44 4.56
N TRP A 109 10.39 -2.85 3.47
CA TRP A 109 9.96 -2.53 2.10
C TRP A 109 8.50 -2.94 1.82
N PHE A 110 8.07 -4.07 2.36
CA PHE A 110 6.71 -4.59 2.16
C PHE A 110 5.63 -3.63 2.69
N HIS A 111 5.88 -2.97 3.82
CA HIS A 111 4.93 -2.06 4.46
C HIS A 111 5.08 -0.61 3.98
N MET A 112 6.30 -0.18 3.65
CA MET A 112 6.59 1.23 3.35
C MET A 112 6.55 1.55 1.85
N ALA A 113 6.94 0.62 1.00
CA ALA A 113 7.11 0.93 -0.42
C ALA A 113 5.77 1.09 -1.15
N TYR A 114 4.78 0.25 -0.86
CA TYR A 114 3.48 0.34 -1.51
C TYR A 114 2.77 1.67 -1.21
N PRO A 115 2.61 2.13 0.05
CA PRO A 115 2.02 3.44 0.33
C PRO A 115 2.73 4.60 -0.37
N ALA A 116 4.06 4.58 -0.42
CA ALA A 116 4.84 5.61 -1.11
C ALA A 116 4.57 5.61 -2.63
N VAL A 117 4.58 4.43 -3.26
CA VAL A 117 4.33 4.27 -4.70
C VAL A 117 2.88 4.59 -5.06
N ALA A 118 1.91 4.14 -4.25
CA ALA A 118 0.49 4.45 -4.44
C ALA A 118 0.19 5.94 -4.33
N ARG A 119 0.81 6.64 -3.36
CA ARG A 119 0.72 8.10 -3.25
C ARG A 119 1.30 8.79 -4.49
N ALA A 120 2.47 8.34 -4.97
CA ALA A 120 3.05 8.86 -6.21
C ALA A 120 2.14 8.61 -7.43
N ALA A 121 1.52 7.43 -7.54
CA ALA A 121 0.55 7.14 -8.58
C ALA A 121 -0.65 8.10 -8.50
N ALA A 122 -1.24 8.28 -7.33
CA ALA A 122 -2.37 9.19 -7.14
C ALA A 122 -2.09 10.61 -7.64
N MET A 123 -0.88 11.13 -7.37
CA MET A 123 -0.43 12.46 -7.81
C MET A 123 -0.39 12.67 -9.33
N ILE A 124 -0.34 11.61 -10.14
CA ILE A 124 -0.37 11.72 -11.61
C ILE A 124 -1.71 12.27 -12.08
N THR A 125 -2.80 11.90 -11.40
CA THR A 125 -4.15 12.33 -11.73
C THR A 125 -4.40 13.74 -11.21
N LYS A 126 -4.80 14.66 -12.09
CA LYS A 126 -5.06 16.08 -11.74
C LYS A 126 -6.20 16.26 -10.71
N LYS A 127 -7.01 15.23 -10.46
CA LYS A 127 -8.13 15.24 -9.50
C LYS A 127 -7.71 14.81 -8.09
N SER A 128 -6.47 14.36 -7.89
CA SER A 128 -6.01 13.91 -6.58
C SER A 128 -5.30 15.05 -5.84
N GLU A 129 -5.71 15.29 -4.59
CA GLU A 129 -5.02 16.19 -3.65
C GLU A 129 -3.84 15.53 -2.94
N SER A 130 -3.44 14.31 -3.36
CA SER A 130 -2.34 13.58 -2.73
C SER A 130 -1.04 14.38 -2.77
N GLN A 131 -0.38 14.50 -1.61
CA GLN A 131 0.93 15.12 -1.49
C GLN A 131 1.79 14.33 -0.51
N PHE A 132 3.09 14.30 -0.75
CA PHE A 132 4.02 13.89 0.29
C PHE A 132 4.14 15.06 1.28
N ILE A 133 3.75 14.83 2.52
CA ILE A 133 3.93 15.79 3.61
C ILE A 133 5.29 15.48 4.24
N GLU A 134 6.18 16.47 4.33
CA GLU A 134 7.42 16.37 5.10
C GLU A 134 7.04 16.42 6.58
N THR A 135 6.94 15.26 7.20
CA THR A 135 6.97 15.12 8.66
C THR A 135 8.37 14.67 9.05
N ASP A 136 9.08 15.48 9.84
CA ASP A 136 10.31 15.07 10.52
C ASP A 136 9.97 13.96 11.53
N VAL A 137 10.13 12.71 11.11
CA VAL A 137 10.03 11.55 12.00
C VAL A 137 11.46 11.10 12.31
N ASP A 138 11.91 11.36 13.54
CA ASP A 138 13.21 10.92 14.03
C ASP A 138 13.25 9.39 14.17
N LEU A 139 14.01 8.75 13.30
CA LEU A 139 14.14 7.29 13.21
C LEU A 139 15.32 6.73 14.04
N SER A 140 16.00 7.57 14.84
CA SER A 140 17.23 7.20 15.55
C SER A 140 17.02 6.18 16.69
N ASN A 141 15.77 5.87 17.08
CA ASN A 141 15.45 4.95 18.19
C ASN A 141 14.86 3.59 17.78
N VAL A 142 14.89 3.19 16.52
CA VAL A 142 14.35 1.88 16.11
C VAL A 142 15.38 0.76 16.35
N SER A 143 15.41 0.25 17.58
CA SER A 143 16.08 -1.01 17.93
C SER A 143 15.23 -2.21 17.47
N GLU A 144 15.86 -3.30 17.05
CA GLU A 144 15.28 -4.51 16.41
C GLU A 144 14.32 -5.36 17.27
N THR A 145 13.68 -4.79 18.27
CA THR A 145 12.60 -5.45 19.01
C THR A 145 11.55 -4.40 19.33
N ASN A 146 10.61 -4.23 18.40
CA ASN A 146 9.18 -4.05 18.67
C ASN A 146 8.49 -3.74 17.34
N VAL A 147 7.48 -4.56 17.05
CA VAL A 147 6.51 -4.33 15.99
C VAL A 147 5.71 -3.10 16.41
N VAL A 148 5.82 -2.01 15.67
CA VAL A 148 5.08 -0.76 15.94
C VAL A 148 4.17 -0.47 14.77
N GLU A 149 2.87 -0.57 15.02
CA GLU A 149 1.84 0.08 14.23
C GLU A 149 1.90 1.59 14.43
N SER A 150 2.11 2.28 13.31
CA SER A 150 1.41 3.50 12.87
C SER A 150 1.04 4.56 13.90
N SER A 151 1.92 5.54 14.07
CA SER A 151 1.56 6.87 14.55
C SER A 151 1.35 7.82 13.36
N THR A 152 0.18 8.44 13.27
CA THR A 152 0.01 9.77 12.65
C THR A 152 -0.69 10.67 13.64
N GLY A 153 0.07 11.59 14.23
CA GLY A 153 -0.46 12.73 14.96
C GLY A 153 -0.58 13.95 14.05
N TYR A 154 -1.70 14.65 14.16
CA TYR A 154 -1.79 16.10 13.92
C TYR A 154 -2.34 16.75 15.19
N ASN A 155 -1.62 17.77 15.66
CA ASN A 155 -1.95 18.56 16.84
C ASN A 155 -3.15 19.48 16.59
N SER A 156 -4.01 19.63 17.62
CA SER A 156 -4.56 20.94 17.99
C SER A 156 -5.04 20.95 19.45
N SER A 157 -4.41 21.84 20.22
CA SER A 157 -4.94 22.65 21.33
C SER A 157 -5.52 21.99 22.59
N SER A 158 -4.73 22.13 23.66
CA SER A 158 -5.09 22.38 25.08
C SER A 158 -6.56 22.32 25.51
N VAL A 159 -6.89 21.42 26.45
CA VAL A 159 -7.71 21.71 27.65
C VAL A 159 -7.29 20.74 28.78
N LEU A 160 -7.01 21.30 29.96
CA LEU A 160 -6.81 20.61 31.24
C LEU A 160 -8.11 19.93 31.70
N VAL A 161 -8.16 18.60 31.87
CA VAL A 161 -8.94 17.92 32.94
C VAL A 161 -8.34 16.54 33.22
N GLN A 162 -8.10 16.27 34.50
CA GLN A 162 -7.55 15.09 35.13
C GLN A 162 -8.59 13.96 35.27
N GLN A 163 -8.37 12.76 34.72
CA GLN A 163 -8.92 11.49 35.24
C GLN A 163 -8.44 10.24 34.47
N SER A 164 -8.01 9.23 35.24
CA SER A 164 -7.71 7.81 34.87
C SER A 164 -7.09 7.59 33.48
N SER A 165 -5.77 7.40 33.43
CA SER A 165 -5.01 7.14 32.20
C SER A 165 -5.40 5.80 31.57
N ILE A 166 -6.47 5.81 30.77
CA ILE A 166 -6.71 4.78 29.75
C ILE A 166 -5.54 4.89 28.77
N ASP A 167 -4.89 3.75 28.51
CA ASP A 167 -3.75 3.65 27.61
C ASP A 167 -4.07 4.30 26.26
N SER A 168 -3.26 5.28 25.87
CA SER A 168 -3.44 6.04 24.64
C SER A 168 -3.36 5.15 23.39
N SER A 169 -2.63 4.04 23.45
CA SER A 169 -2.57 3.06 22.36
C SER A 169 -3.90 2.33 22.24
N LEU A 170 -4.43 1.82 23.36
CA LEU A 170 -5.70 1.11 23.40
C LEU A 170 -6.86 2.00 22.91
N LYS A 171 -6.84 3.28 23.28
CA LYS A 171 -7.83 4.24 22.79
C LYS A 171 -7.72 4.44 21.27
N ALA A 172 -6.51 4.57 20.74
CA ALA A 172 -6.31 4.73 19.30
C ALA A 172 -6.73 3.48 18.51
N GLU A 173 -6.50 2.28 19.05
CA GLU A 173 -6.96 1.02 18.47
C GLU A 173 -8.49 0.91 18.46
N ILE A 174 -9.14 1.25 19.58
CA ILE A 174 -10.59 1.29 19.67
C ILE A 174 -11.17 2.30 18.68
N ASP A 175 -10.60 3.49 18.58
CA ASP A 175 -11.06 4.53 17.65
C ASP A 175 -10.86 4.11 16.19
N GLY A 176 -9.74 3.48 15.85
CA GLY A 176 -9.47 2.94 14.51
C GLY A 176 -10.43 1.80 14.13
N PHE A 177 -10.71 0.91 15.07
CA PHE A 177 -11.69 -0.16 14.89
C PHE A 177 -13.11 0.40 14.70
N LEU A 178 -13.51 1.38 15.49
CA LEU A 178 -14.80 2.06 15.35
C LEU A 178 -14.91 2.81 14.01
N GLN A 179 -13.84 3.45 13.55
CA GLN A 179 -13.80 4.07 12.22
C GLN A 179 -13.94 3.03 11.11
N TRP A 180 -13.32 1.86 11.26
CA TRP A 180 -13.45 0.77 10.30
C TRP A 180 -14.86 0.18 10.26
N ILE A 181 -15.53 0.01 11.41
CA ILE A 181 -16.92 -0.44 11.47
C ILE A 181 -17.85 0.57 10.79
N ASN A 182 -17.68 1.86 11.08
CA ASN A 182 -18.58 2.92 10.60
C ASN A 182 -18.33 3.30 9.12
N ASN A 183 -17.24 2.82 8.52
CA ASN A 183 -16.95 3.09 7.12
C ASN A 183 -17.71 2.09 6.20
N PRO A 184 -18.48 2.55 5.21
CA PRO A 184 -19.17 1.67 4.24
C PRO A 184 -18.23 0.72 3.47
N GLN A 185 -16.97 1.12 3.28
CA GLN A 185 -15.93 0.30 2.65
C GLN A 185 -15.08 -0.51 3.67
N GLY A 186 -15.34 -0.33 4.97
CA GLY A 186 -14.69 -1.06 6.05
C GLY A 186 -15.37 -2.40 6.29
N LEU A 187 -16.05 -2.56 7.43
CA LEU A 187 -16.69 -3.84 7.78
C LEU A 187 -17.72 -4.29 6.73
N ALA A 188 -18.59 -3.39 6.28
CA ALA A 188 -19.63 -3.73 5.29
C ALA A 188 -19.03 -4.14 3.93
N GLY A 189 -17.97 -3.47 3.49
CA GLY A 189 -17.21 -3.84 2.30
C GLY A 189 -16.52 -5.20 2.45
N TYR A 190 -15.91 -5.45 3.61
CA TYR A 190 -15.27 -6.72 3.92
C TYR A 190 -16.26 -7.90 3.95
N ILE A 191 -17.42 -7.73 4.59
CA ILE A 191 -18.48 -8.75 4.61
C ILE A 191 -18.98 -9.01 3.19
N SER A 192 -19.22 -7.97 2.40
CA SER A 192 -19.68 -8.10 1.01
C SER A 192 -18.67 -8.87 0.15
N TYR A 193 -17.38 -8.56 0.31
CA TYR A 193 -16.30 -9.27 -0.36
C TYR A 193 -16.25 -10.76 0.02
N VAL A 194 -16.31 -11.08 1.32
CA VAL A 194 -16.29 -12.47 1.81
C VAL A 194 -17.50 -13.27 1.31
N LEU A 195 -18.68 -12.65 1.28
CA LEU A 195 -19.90 -13.27 0.73
C LEU A 195 -19.79 -13.49 -0.79
N GLN A 196 -19.23 -12.55 -1.53
CA GLN A 196 -19.01 -12.70 -2.98
C GLN A 196 -18.01 -13.81 -3.33
N GLN A 197 -16.99 -14.01 -2.49
CA GLN A 197 -16.01 -15.09 -2.65
C GLN A 197 -16.56 -16.46 -2.23
N ASN A 198 -17.75 -16.52 -1.63
CA ASN A 198 -18.37 -17.73 -1.11
C ASN A 198 -17.44 -18.53 -0.17
N ASP A 199 -16.64 -17.83 0.61
CA ASP A 199 -15.67 -18.42 1.55
C ASP A 199 -16.40 -18.87 2.83
N ASN A 200 -16.91 -20.11 2.80
CA ASN A 200 -17.72 -20.70 3.88
C ASN A 200 -17.02 -20.67 5.25
N TYR A 201 -15.69 -20.75 5.29
CA TYR A 201 -14.94 -20.71 6.55
C TYR A 201 -15.01 -19.33 7.19
N LYS A 202 -14.75 -18.28 6.41
CA LYS A 202 -14.84 -16.89 6.90
C LYS A 202 -16.26 -16.47 7.22
N ILE A 203 -17.24 -16.94 6.43
CA ILE A 203 -18.67 -16.71 6.69
C ILE A 203 -19.05 -17.32 8.06
N SER A 204 -18.60 -18.55 8.35
CA SER A 204 -18.86 -19.20 9.64
C SER A 204 -18.25 -18.44 10.82
N GLN A 205 -17.03 -17.91 10.68
CA GLN A 205 -16.40 -17.11 11.74
C GLN A 205 -17.12 -15.78 11.97
N LEU A 206 -17.52 -15.09 10.90
CA LEU A 206 -18.29 -13.85 11.01
C LEU A 206 -19.64 -14.08 11.71
N ALA A 207 -20.29 -15.21 11.44
CA ALA A 207 -21.53 -15.58 12.12
C ALA A 207 -21.31 -15.86 13.62
N GLN A 208 -20.22 -16.52 14.00
CA GLN A 208 -19.86 -16.75 15.41
C GLN A 208 -19.61 -15.43 16.15
N LEU A 209 -18.80 -14.54 15.58
CA LEU A 209 -18.55 -13.21 16.12
C LEU A 209 -19.84 -12.38 16.27
N TYR A 210 -20.73 -12.44 15.27
CA TYR A 210 -22.04 -11.78 15.36
C TYR A 210 -22.87 -12.28 16.54
N ASN A 211 -22.92 -13.60 16.75
CA ASN A 211 -23.66 -14.19 17.87
C ASN A 211 -23.04 -13.80 19.23
N GLU A 212 -21.71 -13.81 19.34
CA GLU A 212 -21.02 -13.36 20.55
C GLU A 212 -21.31 -11.89 20.86
N PHE A 213 -21.29 -11.01 19.86
CA PHE A 213 -21.67 -9.60 20.06
C PHE A 213 -23.15 -9.46 20.43
N TYR A 214 -24.03 -10.20 19.77
CA TYR A 214 -25.45 -10.17 20.07
C TYR A 214 -25.73 -10.57 21.52
N ASP A 215 -25.10 -11.64 22.01
CA ASP A 215 -25.24 -12.12 23.38
C ASP A 215 -24.65 -11.12 24.41
N ILE A 216 -23.56 -10.43 24.09
CA ILE A 216 -22.96 -9.42 24.98
C ILE A 216 -23.86 -8.19 25.12
N PHE A 217 -24.51 -7.74 24.04
CA PHE A 217 -25.27 -6.49 24.04
C PHE A 217 -26.78 -6.66 24.28
N TYR A 218 -27.33 -7.83 24.00
CA TYR A 218 -28.77 -8.10 24.03
C TYR A 218 -29.15 -9.44 24.66
N GLY A 219 -28.16 -10.27 25.03
CA GLY A 219 -28.36 -11.53 25.76
C GLY A 219 -28.47 -11.37 27.26
#